data_AF-A0A9Q0CET5-F1
#
_entry.id   AF-A0A9Q0CET5-F1
#
_cell.length_a   1.000
_cell.length_b   1.000
_cell.length_c   1.000
_cell.angle_alpha   90.00
_cell.angle_beta   90.00
_cell.angle_gamma   90.00
#
_symmetry.space_group_name_H-M   'P 1'
#
loop_
_entity.id
_entity.type
_entity.pdbx_description
1 polymer ?
#
loop_
_entity_poly.entity_id
_entity_poly.type
_entity_poly.pdbx_seq_one_letter_code
_entity_poly.pdbx_strand_id
1 'polypeptide(L)'
;MENLTANEIAGFGIGVLLLYSTVSASKVDSFIASFQRRSLGMCKRCGDLKMIACSNCKGVGSVRKGSNYFSNMVDDFFESFGDAPKPAPMVPCTKCLSKGRTACPECSIATRVIQ
;
A
#
# COMPACT_ATOMS: atom_id res chain seq x y z
N MET A 1 -25.63 19.61 35.87
CA MET A 1 -24.26 19.52 35.29
C MET A 1 -23.60 18.33 35.95
N GLU A 2 -23.58 17.20 35.24
CA GLU A 2 -22.91 15.97 35.69
C GLU A 2 -21.40 16.21 35.55
N ASN A 3 -20.72 16.43 36.67
CA ASN A 3 -19.29 16.71 36.69
C ASN A 3 -18.55 15.37 36.63
N LEU A 4 -17.66 15.21 35.65
CA LEU A 4 -16.76 14.06 35.61
C LEU A 4 -16.01 13.94 36.94
N THR A 5 -15.99 12.73 37.48
CA THR A 5 -15.24 12.45 38.71
C THR A 5 -13.74 12.43 38.41
N ALA A 6 -12.91 12.81 39.39
CA ALA A 6 -11.45 12.83 39.23
C ALA A 6 -10.88 11.48 38.75
N ASN A 7 -11.53 10.38 39.11
CA ASN A 7 -11.16 9.03 38.69
C ASN A 7 -11.44 8.78 37.20
N GLU A 8 -12.50 9.34 36.62
CA GLU A 8 -12.76 9.25 35.17
C GLU A 8 -11.71 10.02 34.39
N ILE A 9 -11.34 11.22 34.83
CA ILE A 9 -10.30 12.03 34.20
C ILE A 9 -8.95 11.30 34.22
N ALA A 10 -8.61 10.68 35.34
CA ALA A 10 -7.39 9.87 35.46
C ALA A 10 -7.43 8.65 34.52
N GLY A 11 -8.56 7.96 34.44
CA GLY A 11 -8.77 6.83 33.52
C GLY A 11 -8.61 7.25 32.05
N PHE A 12 -9.21 8.37 31.64
CA PHE A 12 -9.05 8.92 30.30
C PHE A 12 -7.60 9.33 30.01
N GLY A 13 -6.92 9.97 30.96
CA GLY A 13 -5.51 10.37 30.79
C GLY A 13 -4.60 9.17 30.55
N ILE A 14 -4.71 8.12 31.36
CA ILE A 14 -3.93 6.89 31.22
C ILE A 14 -4.29 6.16 29.91
N GLY A 15 -5.58 6.11 29.58
CA GLY A 15 -6.07 5.50 28.33
C GLY A 15 -5.48 6.16 27.09
N VAL A 16 -5.49 7.50 27.03
CA VAL A 16 -4.90 8.27 25.91
C VAL A 16 -3.39 8.08 25.84
N LEU A 17 -2.69 8.06 26.97
CA LEU A 17 -1.24 7.86 27.02
C LEU A 17 -0.83 6.49 26.46
N LEU A 18 -1.57 5.43 26.81
CA LEU A 18 -1.33 4.07 26.29
C LEU A 18 -1.67 3.95 24.80
N LEU A 19 -2.72 4.63 24.35
CA LEU A 19 -3.03 4.70 22.91
C LEU A 19 -1.92 5.41 22.14
N TYR A 20 -1.37 6.51 22.68
CA TYR A 20 -0.28 7.22 22.05
C TYR A 20 1.02 6.40 22.02
N SER A 21 1.33 5.66 23.09
CA SER A 21 2.50 4.80 23.15
C SER A 21 2.42 3.64 22.14
N THR A 22 1.25 3.02 21.99
CA THR A 22 1.04 1.93 21.02
C THR A 22 1.09 2.43 19.57
N VAL A 23 0.50 3.59 19.28
CA VAL A 23 0.59 4.21 17.94
C VAL A 23 2.01 4.66 17.60
N SER A 24 2.80 5.10 18.59
CA SER A 24 4.20 5.50 18.36
C SER A 24 5.15 4.30 18.21
N ALA A 25 4.92 3.18 18.89
CA ALA A 25 5.73 1.96 18.76
C ALA A 25 5.81 1.45 17.31
N SER A 26 4.69 1.41 16.59
CA SER A 26 4.64 0.97 15.19
C SER A 26 5.45 1.87 14.23
N LYS A 27 5.60 3.16 14.57
CA LYS A 27 6.46 4.09 13.80
C LYS A 27 7.94 3.78 14.01
N VAL A 28 8.33 3.38 15.22
CA VAL A 28 9.72 3.02 15.54
C VAL A 28 10.13 1.74 14.83
N ASP A 29 9.28 0.72 14.82
CA ASP A 29 9.57 -0.54 14.10
C ASP A 29 9.75 -0.31 12.60
N SER A 30 8.88 0.51 12.01
CA SER A 30 9.00 0.91 10.59
C SER A 30 10.30 1.66 10.31
N PHE A 31 10.76 2.47 11.25
CA PHE A 31 12.02 3.20 11.16
C PHE A 31 13.20 2.22 11.25
N ILE A 32 13.27 1.36 12.28
CA ILE A 32 14.36 0.39 12.45
C ILE A 32 14.44 -0.57 11.26
N ALA A 33 13.31 -1.08 10.77
CA ALA A 33 13.27 -1.91 9.58
C ALA A 33 13.81 -1.16 8.35
N SER A 34 13.50 0.13 8.22
CA SER A 34 14.03 0.97 7.14
C SER A 34 15.54 1.21 7.26
N PHE A 35 16.07 1.36 8.47
CA PHE A 35 17.51 1.51 8.71
C PHE A 35 18.29 0.23 8.43
N GLN A 36 17.82 -0.92 8.89
CA GLN A 36 18.46 -2.21 8.61
C GLN A 36 18.53 -2.48 7.10
N ARG A 37 17.44 -2.24 6.36
CA ARG A 37 17.41 -2.40 4.90
C ARG A 37 18.37 -1.45 4.18
N ARG A 38 18.56 -0.23 4.68
CA ARG A 38 19.53 0.73 4.12
C ARG A 38 20.98 0.27 4.32
N SER A 39 21.30 -0.30 5.49
CA SER A 39 22.64 -0.82 5.79
C SER A 39 23.01 -2.03 4.90
N LEU A 40 22.01 -2.87 4.59
CA LEU A 40 22.16 -4.03 3.70
C LEU A 40 22.33 -3.67 2.21
N GLY A 41 22.34 -2.38 1.84
CA GLY A 41 22.47 -1.94 0.45
C GLY A 41 21.26 -2.26 -0.43
N MET A 42 20.09 -2.53 0.18
CA MET A 42 18.92 -2.96 -0.56
C MET A 42 18.38 -1.86 -1.48
N CYS A 43 17.86 -2.25 -2.64
CA CYS A 43 17.24 -1.32 -3.57
C CYS A 43 16.10 -0.55 -2.88
N LYS A 44 16.20 0.78 -2.79
CA LYS A 44 15.20 1.63 -2.14
C LYS A 44 13.81 1.55 -2.78
N ARG A 45 13.74 1.10 -4.04
CA ARG A 45 12.50 1.03 -4.83
C ARG A 45 11.76 -0.31 -4.70
N CYS A 46 12.48 -1.43 -4.70
CA CYS A 46 11.86 -2.77 -4.62
C CYS A 46 12.22 -3.57 -3.36
N GLY A 47 13.11 -3.07 -2.50
CA GLY A 47 13.60 -3.81 -1.34
C GLY A 47 14.24 -5.14 -1.73
N ASP A 48 15.04 -5.16 -2.80
CA ASP A 48 15.70 -6.34 -3.41
C ASP A 48 14.79 -7.48 -3.88
N LEU A 49 13.48 -7.27 -3.93
CA LEU A 49 12.56 -8.23 -4.54
C LEU A 49 12.76 -8.36 -6.06
N LYS A 50 13.53 -7.46 -6.69
CA LYS A 50 13.83 -7.35 -8.13
C LYS A 50 12.60 -7.21 -9.04
N MET A 51 11.40 -7.28 -8.47
CA MET A 51 10.10 -7.18 -9.13
C MET A 51 9.25 -6.18 -8.35
N ILE A 52 8.47 -5.38 -9.07
CA ILE A 52 7.52 -4.42 -8.54
C ILE A 52 6.15 -4.63 -9.18
N ALA A 53 5.08 -4.19 -8.50
CA ALA A 53 3.75 -4.19 -9.10
C ALA A 53 3.75 -3.32 -10.37
N CYS A 54 3.07 -3.79 -11.42
CA CYS A 54 2.91 -3.03 -12.65
C CYS A 54 2.12 -1.75 -12.34
N SER A 55 2.66 -0.58 -12.69
CA SER A 55 2.00 0.71 -12.44
C SER A 55 0.66 0.88 -13.17
N ASN A 56 0.42 0.10 -14.23
CA ASN A 56 -0.75 0.22 -15.09
C ASN A 56 -1.94 -0.61 -14.59
N CYS A 57 -1.70 -1.85 -14.16
CA CYS A 57 -2.74 -2.72 -13.61
C CYS A 57 -2.66 -2.91 -12.10
N LYS A 58 -1.75 -2.18 -11.42
CA LYS A 58 -1.56 -2.20 -9.96
C LYS A 58 -1.39 -3.60 -9.33
N GLY A 59 -0.88 -4.57 -10.10
CA GLY A 59 -0.73 -5.96 -9.62
C GLY A 59 -1.74 -6.95 -10.18
N VAL A 60 -2.85 -6.49 -10.76
CA VAL A 60 -3.97 -7.36 -11.19
C VAL A 60 -3.67 -8.15 -12.46
N GLY A 61 -2.85 -7.60 -13.36
CA GLY A 61 -2.56 -8.22 -14.67
C GLY A 61 -3.58 -7.88 -15.76
N SER A 62 -4.71 -7.25 -15.42
CA SER A 62 -5.68 -6.74 -16.39
C SER A 62 -6.06 -5.28 -16.08
N VAL A 63 -6.62 -4.59 -17.07
CA VAL A 63 -7.16 -3.23 -16.94
C VAL A 63 -8.58 -3.21 -17.50
N ARG A 64 -9.52 -2.53 -16.81
CA ARG A 64 -10.88 -2.35 -17.33
C ARG A 64 -10.80 -1.43 -18.57
N LYS A 65 -11.37 -1.87 -19.70
CA LYS A 65 -11.38 -1.08 -20.95
C LYS A 65 -12.27 0.15 -20.76
N GLY A 66 -11.69 1.35 -20.83
CA GLY A 66 -12.43 2.62 -20.85
C GLY A 66 -12.63 3.32 -19.51
N SER A 67 -11.94 2.91 -18.43
CA SER A 67 -12.15 3.50 -17.10
C SER A 67 -11.20 4.65 -16.78
N ASN A 68 -11.77 5.85 -16.57
CA ASN A 68 -11.11 6.96 -15.88
C ASN A 68 -10.92 6.58 -14.40
N TYR A 69 -9.76 6.92 -13.83
CA TYR A 69 -9.28 6.49 -12.50
C TYR A 69 -10.28 6.65 -11.34
N PHE A 70 -11.19 7.63 -11.40
CA PHE A 70 -12.19 7.89 -10.36
C PHE A 70 -13.37 6.92 -10.36
N SER A 71 -13.74 6.35 -11.51
CA SER A 71 -14.91 5.45 -11.61
C SER A 71 -14.65 4.12 -10.93
N ASN A 72 -13.42 3.60 -10.96
CA ASN A 72 -13.10 2.28 -10.40
C ASN A 72 -13.24 2.20 -8.87
N MET A 73 -13.07 3.31 -8.14
CA MET A 73 -13.22 3.28 -6.68
C MET A 73 -14.70 3.16 -6.29
N VAL A 74 -15.58 3.92 -6.94
CA VAL A 74 -17.03 3.87 -6.66
C VAL A 74 -17.70 2.60 -7.19
N ASP A 75 -17.22 2.05 -8.31
CA ASP A 75 -17.72 0.79 -8.87
C ASP A 75 -17.49 -0.40 -7.93
N ASP A 76 -16.29 -0.50 -7.32
CA ASP A 76 -15.91 -1.60 -6.43
C ASP A 76 -16.72 -1.58 -5.11
N PHE A 77 -17.07 -0.37 -4.63
CA PHE A 77 -17.99 -0.21 -3.50
C PHE A 77 -19.45 -0.53 -3.88
N PHE A 78 -19.91 -0.20 -5.09
CA PHE A 78 -21.28 -0.42 -5.54
C PHE A 78 -21.55 -1.90 -5.89
N GLU A 79 -20.55 -2.60 -6.45
CA GLU A 79 -20.59 -4.04 -6.72
C GLU A 79 -20.75 -4.87 -5.44
N SER A 80 -20.26 -4.36 -4.29
CA SER A 80 -20.49 -4.96 -2.98
C SER A 80 -21.92 -4.77 -2.43
N PHE A 81 -22.71 -3.84 -2.99
CA PHE A 81 -24.10 -3.55 -2.56
C PHE A 81 -25.17 -4.25 -3.41
N GLY A 82 -24.78 -5.14 -4.33
CA GLY A 82 -25.66 -6.17 -4.88
C GLY A 82 -26.52 -5.78 -6.08
N ASP A 83 -26.28 -4.63 -6.72
CA ASP A 83 -26.99 -4.25 -7.94
C ASP A 83 -26.06 -3.59 -8.98
N ALA A 84 -25.07 -4.33 -9.50
CA ALA A 84 -24.09 -3.78 -10.43
C ALA A 84 -24.46 -3.95 -11.92
N PRO A 85 -24.28 -2.91 -12.75
CA PRO A 85 -24.29 -3.05 -14.20
C PRO A 85 -23.13 -3.94 -14.66
N LYS A 86 -23.31 -4.64 -15.80
CA LYS A 86 -22.37 -5.63 -16.35
C LYS A 86 -20.91 -5.14 -16.25
N PRO A 87 -20.00 -5.90 -15.63
CA PRO A 87 -18.63 -5.46 -15.41
C PRO A 87 -17.98 -5.14 -16.76
N ALA A 88 -17.39 -3.95 -16.86
CA ALA A 88 -16.68 -3.52 -18.06
C ALA A 88 -15.62 -4.57 -18.43
N PRO A 89 -15.45 -4.89 -19.72
CA PRO A 89 -14.56 -5.96 -20.15
C PRO A 89 -13.13 -5.68 -19.68
N MET A 90 -12.58 -6.62 -18.91
CA MET A 90 -11.19 -6.61 -18.51
C MET A 90 -10.31 -6.99 -19.70
N VAL A 91 -9.33 -6.15 -20.01
CA VAL A 91 -8.35 -6.38 -21.08
C VAL A 91 -7.02 -6.75 -20.45
N PRO A 92 -6.30 -7.75 -20.98
CA PRO A 92 -4.97 -8.09 -20.49
C PRO A 92 -4.04 -6.87 -20.51
N CYS A 93 -3.30 -6.67 -19.42
CA CYS A 93 -2.38 -5.55 -19.33
C CYS A 93 -1.15 -5.83 -20.20
N THR A 94 -1.06 -5.13 -21.33
CA THR A 94 0.05 -5.26 -22.28
C THR A 94 1.40 -4.87 -21.68
N LYS A 95 1.43 -3.89 -20.76
CA LYS A 95 2.67 -3.44 -20.09
C LYS A 95 3.34 -4.50 -19.23
N CYS A 96 2.58 -5.41 -18.61
CA CYS A 96 3.15 -6.51 -17.81
C CYS A 96 2.88 -7.87 -18.43
N LEU A 97 2.32 -7.92 -19.64
CA LEU A 97 1.90 -9.16 -20.33
C LEU A 97 1.04 -10.04 -19.41
N SER A 98 0.06 -9.43 -18.75
CA SER A 98 -0.84 -10.09 -17.79
C SER A 98 -0.20 -10.66 -16.52
N LYS A 99 1.10 -10.43 -16.28
CA LYS A 99 1.78 -10.94 -15.06
C LYS A 99 1.49 -10.14 -13.80
N GLY A 100 0.95 -8.92 -13.92
CA GLY A 100 0.71 -8.01 -12.80
C GLY A 100 1.97 -7.36 -12.21
N ARG A 101 3.16 -7.84 -12.57
CA ARG A 101 4.46 -7.37 -12.05
C ARG A 101 5.45 -7.08 -13.17
N THR A 102 6.39 -6.19 -12.90
CA THR A 102 7.48 -5.81 -13.80
C THR A 102 8.80 -5.83 -13.04
N ALA A 103 9.92 -6.05 -13.74
CA ALA A 103 11.24 -5.97 -13.11
C ALA A 103 11.49 -4.57 -12.54
N CYS A 104 12.23 -4.49 -11.44
CA CYS A 104 12.62 -3.21 -10.86
C CYS A 104 13.63 -2.53 -11.80
N PRO A 105 13.32 -1.33 -12.32
CA PRO A 105 14.21 -0.65 -13.27
C PRO A 105 15.55 -0.28 -12.60
N GLU A 106 15.54 0.12 -11.33
CA GLU A 106 16.77 0.49 -10.59
C GLU A 106 17.72 -0.71 -10.43
N CYS A 107 17.18 -1.90 -10.16
CA CYS A 107 18.00 -3.11 -10.03
C CYS A 107 18.59 -3.55 -11.38
N SER A 108 17.82 -3.42 -12.46
CA SER A 108 18.26 -3.77 -13.82
C SER A 108 19.36 -2.82 -14.31
N ILE A 109 19.29 -1.55 -13.92
CA ILE A 109 20.31 -0.53 -14.24
C ILE A 109 21.58 -0.77 -13.42
N ALA A 110 21.46 -1.06 -12.11
CA ALA A 110 22.61 -1.33 -11.24
C ALA A 110 23.48 -2.50 -11.73
N THR A 111 22.90 -3.45 -12.47
CA THR A 111 23.66 -4.57 -13.06
C THR A 111 24.53 -4.14 -14.24
N ARG A 112 24.23 -2.99 -14.90
CA ARG A 112 24.97 -2.49 -16.08
C ARG A 112 26.15 -1.58 -15.75
N VAL A 113 26.25 -1.05 -14.53
CA VAL A 113 27.31 -0.08 -14.15
C VAL A 113 28.59 -0.77 -13.65
N ILE A 114 28.56 -2.09 -13.46
CA ILE A 114 29.69 -2.89 -12.95
C ILE A 114 30.38 -3.69 -14.08
N GLN A 115 30.03 -3.44 -15.35
CA GLN A 115 30.68 -4.06 -16.52
C GLN A 115 31.58 -3.08 -17.26
#